data_AF-A0A2N3VLZ4-F1
#
_entry.id   AF-A0A2N3VLZ4-F1
#
_cell.length_a   1.000
_cell.length_b   1.000
_cell.length_c   1.000
_cell.angle_alpha   90.00
_cell.angle_beta   90.00
_cell.angle_gamma   90.00
#
_symmetry.space_group_name_H-M   'P 1'
#
loop_
_entity.id
_entity.type
_entity.pdbx_description
1 polymer ?
#
loop_
_entity_poly.entity_id
_entity_poly.type
_entity_poly.pdbx_seq_one_letter_code
_entity_poly.pdbx_strand_id
1 'polypeptide(L)'
;MTQVRVDHQLGLQLGEDAEINVQTGAAMDQGGGGQTSPLVPERQEVADALGLFGRAVTEATAFKDGRLLVEFDQGARLTVAPDADFEAWNITGPGALRVVCMPGGELAIWR
;
A
#
# COMPACT_ATOMS: atom_id res chain seq x y z
N MET A 1 14.80 -4.50 7.53
CA MET A 1 14.83 -5.26 6.25
C MET A 1 13.67 -4.75 5.41
N THR A 2 13.81 -4.64 4.07
CA THR A 2 12.66 -4.29 3.21
C THR A 2 12.26 -5.53 2.41
N GLN A 3 10.97 -5.88 2.44
CA GLN A 3 10.45 -7.05 1.73
C GLN A 3 9.19 -6.67 0.95
N VAL A 4 9.06 -7.22 -0.26
CA VAL A 4 7.80 -7.24 -1.03
C VAL A 4 7.28 -8.67 -1.01
N ARG A 5 6.04 -8.86 -0.57
CA ARG A 5 5.34 -10.16 -0.52
C ARG A 5 4.15 -10.11 -1.46
N VAL A 6 3.97 -11.16 -2.24
CA VAL A 6 2.87 -11.28 -3.20
C VAL A 6 2.18 -12.61 -2.95
N ASP A 7 0.92 -12.56 -2.55
CA ASP A 7 0.02 -13.69 -2.44
C ASP A 7 -1.40 -13.31 -2.93
N HIS A 8 -2.44 -13.45 -2.11
CA HIS A 8 -3.76 -12.86 -2.36
C HIS A 8 -3.79 -11.34 -2.07
N GLN A 9 -2.75 -10.82 -1.40
CA GLN A 9 -2.50 -9.43 -1.10
C GLN A 9 -1.07 -9.05 -1.51
N LEU A 10 -0.80 -7.74 -1.56
CA LEU A 10 0.53 -7.17 -1.72
C LEU A 10 0.99 -6.64 -0.36
N GLY A 11 2.02 -7.27 0.21
CA GLY A 11 2.61 -6.87 1.49
C GLY A 11 3.94 -6.16 1.31
N LEU A 12 4.13 -5.04 2.01
CA LEU A 12 5.38 -4.29 2.09
C LEU A 12 5.86 -4.30 3.54
N GLN A 13 6.97 -4.99 3.81
CA GLN A 13 7.66 -4.89 5.09
C GLN A 13 8.62 -3.70 5.06
N LEU A 14 8.46 -2.78 5.99
CA LEU A 14 9.29 -1.59 6.16
C LEU A 14 10.04 -1.70 7.49
N GLY A 15 11.36 -1.89 7.44
CA GLY A 15 12.15 -1.98 8.67
C GLY A 15 11.91 -3.30 9.42
N GLU A 16 11.66 -3.23 10.73
CA GLU A 16 11.41 -4.41 11.59
C GLU A 16 9.99 -4.46 12.15
N ASP A 17 9.31 -3.30 12.23
CA ASP A 17 8.09 -3.10 13.01
C ASP A 17 6.97 -2.39 12.25
N ALA A 18 7.17 -2.09 10.96
CA ALA A 18 6.15 -1.51 10.10
C ALA A 18 5.83 -2.37 8.88
N GLU A 19 4.55 -2.45 8.56
CA GLU A 19 4.04 -3.25 7.45
C GLU A 19 2.85 -2.55 6.79
N ILE A 20 2.77 -2.61 5.47
CA ILE A 20 1.61 -2.19 4.68
C ILE A 20 1.10 -3.39 3.92
N ASN A 21 -0.18 -3.72 4.07
CA ASN A 21 -0.84 -4.77 3.31
C ASN A 21 -1.94 -4.16 2.44
N VAL A 22 -1.91 -4.46 1.16
CA VAL A 22 -2.87 -4.03 0.15
C VAL A 22 -3.63 -5.25 -0.34
N GLN A 23 -4.93 -5.28 -0.08
CA GLN A 23 -5.76 -6.47 -0.32
C GLN A 23 -6.63 -6.34 -1.57
N THR A 24 -6.81 -5.12 -2.08
CA THR A 24 -7.59 -4.84 -3.29
C THR A 24 -6.72 -4.21 -4.38
N GLY A 25 -7.34 -3.82 -5.49
CA GLY A 25 -6.64 -3.17 -6.59
C GLY A 25 -5.97 -1.86 -6.18
N ALA A 26 -4.73 -1.66 -6.61
CA ALA A 26 -3.98 -0.43 -6.42
C ALA A 26 -3.45 0.12 -7.74
N ALA A 27 -2.98 1.36 -7.73
CA ALA A 27 -2.33 2.01 -8.86
C ALA A 27 -0.88 2.34 -8.50
N MET A 28 0.04 2.02 -9.39
CA MET A 28 1.47 2.18 -9.21
C MET A 28 2.04 3.13 -10.25
N ASP A 29 2.68 4.21 -9.81
CA ASP A 29 3.51 5.09 -10.63
C ASP A 29 4.98 4.83 -10.28
N GLN A 30 5.81 4.54 -11.29
CA GLN A 30 7.23 4.24 -11.09
C GLN A 30 8.12 5.49 -10.93
N GLY A 31 7.57 6.69 -11.14
CA GLY A 31 8.31 7.93 -11.23
C GLY A 31 9.00 8.05 -12.59
N GLY A 32 8.59 9.02 -13.41
CA GLY A 32 9.27 9.32 -14.68
C GLY A 32 8.39 9.54 -15.91
N GLY A 33 7.06 9.40 -15.81
CA GLY A 33 6.19 9.65 -16.97
C GLY A 33 4.69 9.79 -16.69
N GLY A 34 4.25 9.73 -15.43
CA GLY A 34 2.82 9.83 -15.05
C GLY A 34 1.97 8.65 -15.53
N GLN A 35 2.58 7.57 -16.00
CA GLN A 35 1.88 6.34 -16.37
C GLN A 35 1.68 5.49 -15.11
N THR A 36 0.43 5.29 -14.75
CA THR A 36 0.04 4.40 -13.65
C THR A 36 -0.29 3.01 -14.18
N SER A 37 0.29 1.98 -13.59
CA SER A 37 -0.07 0.59 -13.84
C SER A 37 -1.00 0.07 -12.74
N PRO A 38 -2.01 -0.75 -13.07
CA PRO A 38 -2.80 -1.43 -12.05
C PRO A 38 -1.94 -2.49 -11.34
N LEU A 39 -2.12 -2.59 -10.03
CA LEU A 39 -1.66 -3.71 -9.22
C LEU A 39 -2.89 -4.47 -8.74
N VAL A 40 -3.04 -5.73 -9.17
CA VAL A 40 -4.14 -6.60 -8.76
C VAL A 40 -3.53 -7.88 -8.16
N PRO A 41 -3.39 -7.95 -6.83
CA PRO A 41 -2.78 -9.10 -6.15
C PRO A 41 -3.33 -10.45 -6.62
N GLU A 42 -4.66 -10.56 -6.77
CA GLU A 42 -5.33 -11.81 -7.18
C GLU A 42 -5.05 -12.25 -8.63
N ARG A 43 -4.57 -11.36 -9.51
CA ARG A 43 -4.47 -11.61 -10.97
C ARG A 43 -3.04 -11.72 -11.50
N GLN A 44 -2.04 -11.84 -10.62
CA GLN A 44 -0.61 -11.78 -10.97
C GLN A 44 -0.17 -10.45 -11.62
N GLU A 45 -1.04 -9.45 -11.67
CA GLU A 45 -0.75 -8.10 -12.16
C GLU A 45 -0.03 -7.33 -11.04
N VAL A 46 1.17 -7.75 -10.68
CA VAL A 46 1.95 -7.19 -9.55
C VAL A 46 3.44 -7.02 -9.87
N ALA A 47 3.83 -7.26 -11.12
CA ALA A 47 5.23 -7.18 -11.55
C ALA A 47 5.85 -5.81 -11.22
N ASP A 48 5.09 -4.74 -11.39
CA ASP A 48 5.52 -3.37 -11.12
C ASP A 48 5.79 -3.11 -9.62
N ALA A 49 5.18 -3.89 -8.73
CA ALA A 49 5.47 -3.81 -7.29
C ALA A 49 6.89 -4.31 -6.95
N LEU A 50 7.52 -5.13 -7.80
CA LEU A 50 8.93 -5.52 -7.60
C LEU A 50 9.87 -4.32 -7.69
N GLY A 51 9.48 -3.27 -8.43
CA GLY A 51 10.22 -2.00 -8.51
C GLY A 51 10.29 -1.24 -7.18
N LEU A 52 9.47 -1.62 -6.18
CA LEU A 52 9.52 -1.09 -4.82
C LEU A 52 10.61 -1.74 -3.97
N PHE A 53 11.15 -2.89 -4.39
CA PHE A 53 12.16 -3.58 -3.61
C PHE A 53 13.42 -2.71 -3.46
N GLY A 54 13.79 -2.41 -2.22
CA GLY A 54 14.93 -1.56 -1.89
C GLY A 54 14.66 -0.05 -1.93
N ARG A 55 13.47 0.40 -2.33
CA ARG A 55 13.07 1.81 -2.24
C ARG A 55 12.65 2.18 -0.82
N ALA A 56 13.02 3.38 -0.38
CA ALA A 56 12.56 3.92 0.89
C ALA A 56 11.18 4.56 0.75
N VAL A 57 10.28 4.28 1.68
CA VAL A 57 9.05 5.07 1.84
C VAL A 57 9.42 6.43 2.43
N THR A 58 9.04 7.51 1.76
CA THR A 58 9.25 8.88 2.23
C THR A 58 8.01 9.42 2.94
N GLU A 59 6.82 9.01 2.53
CA GLU A 59 5.56 9.41 3.14
C GLU A 59 4.48 8.33 2.96
N ALA A 60 3.61 8.16 3.95
CA ALA A 60 2.41 7.33 3.82
C ALA A 60 1.22 8.09 4.42
N THR A 61 0.24 8.41 3.57
CA THR A 61 -0.91 9.25 3.92
C THR A 61 -2.21 8.49 3.73
N ALA A 62 -2.87 8.22 4.86
CA ALA A 62 -4.23 7.71 4.92
C ALA A 62 -5.23 8.87 4.90
N PHE A 63 -6.03 8.96 3.84
CA PHE A 63 -7.03 10.01 3.67
C PHE A 63 -8.35 9.62 4.34
N LYS A 64 -9.14 10.62 4.73
CA LYS A 64 -10.45 10.41 5.39
C LYS A 64 -11.48 9.69 4.50
N ASP A 65 -11.25 9.66 3.19
CA ASP A 65 -12.07 8.95 2.20
C ASP A 65 -11.66 7.46 2.07
N GLY A 66 -10.72 6.97 2.88
CA GLY A 66 -10.25 5.58 2.84
C GLY A 66 -9.12 5.33 1.85
N ARG A 67 -8.70 6.35 1.07
CA ARG A 67 -7.58 6.20 0.14
C ARG A 67 -6.25 6.17 0.90
N LEU A 68 -5.32 5.34 0.44
CA LEU A 68 -3.92 5.34 0.88
C LEU A 68 -3.04 5.85 -0.27
N LEU A 69 -2.13 6.77 0.04
CA LEU A 69 -1.01 7.13 -0.83
C LEU A 69 0.30 6.83 -0.10
N VAL A 70 1.14 6.02 -0.71
CA VAL A 70 2.52 5.79 -0.24
C VAL A 70 3.47 6.37 -1.29
N GLU A 71 4.29 7.32 -0.88
CA GLU A 71 5.34 7.90 -1.69
C GLU A 71 6.67 7.25 -1.34
N PHE A 72 7.44 6.91 -2.38
CA PHE A 72 8.76 6.33 -2.28
C PHE A 72 9.80 7.31 -2.82
N ASP A 73 11.06 7.06 -2.48
CA ASP A 73 12.16 7.75 -3.12
C ASP A 73 12.11 7.68 -4.65
N GLN A 74 12.73 8.67 -5.28
CA GLN A 74 12.76 8.84 -6.74
C GLN A 74 11.36 8.96 -7.38
N GLY A 75 10.34 9.34 -6.60
CA GLY A 75 9.03 9.76 -7.09
C GLY A 75 8.07 8.62 -7.43
N ALA A 76 8.38 7.37 -7.07
CA ALA A 76 7.44 6.28 -7.20
C ALA A 76 6.28 6.42 -6.19
N ARG A 77 5.07 6.03 -6.58
CA ARG A 77 3.85 6.19 -5.77
C ARG A 77 2.96 4.97 -5.88
N LEU A 78 2.47 4.50 -4.74
CA LEU A 78 1.43 3.49 -4.62
C LEU A 78 0.15 4.15 -4.10
N THR A 79 -0.94 4.03 -4.86
CA THR A 79 -2.26 4.54 -4.47
C THR A 79 -3.24 3.40 -4.34
N VAL A 80 -3.93 3.30 -3.21
CA VAL A 80 -4.98 2.31 -2.98
C VAL A 80 -6.29 3.05 -2.72
N ALA A 81 -7.30 2.79 -3.55
CA ALA A 81 -8.64 3.31 -3.32
C ALA A 81 -9.37 2.45 -2.28
N PRO A 82 -10.36 2.99 -1.53
CA PRO A 82 -11.24 2.16 -0.74
C PRO A 82 -12.02 1.20 -1.65
N ASP A 83 -12.38 0.05 -1.11
CA ASP A 83 -13.25 -0.91 -1.76
C ASP A 83 -14.62 -0.91 -1.05
N ALA A 84 -15.69 -1.20 -1.78
CA ALA A 84 -17.05 -1.18 -1.23
C ALA A 84 -17.32 -2.38 -0.31
N ASP A 85 -16.73 -3.53 -0.63
CA ASP A 85 -17.04 -4.81 -0.02
C ASP A 85 -15.89 -5.34 0.85
N PHE A 86 -14.66 -4.86 0.63
CA PHE A 86 -13.46 -5.38 1.28
C PHE A 86 -12.66 -4.32 2.03
N GLU A 87 -11.84 -4.78 2.98
CA GLU A 87 -10.80 -3.95 3.58
C GLU A 87 -9.72 -3.69 2.53
N ALA A 88 -9.57 -2.46 2.05
CA ALA A 88 -8.68 -2.19 0.93
C ALA A 88 -7.19 -2.31 1.29
N TRP A 89 -6.85 -1.87 2.51
CA TRP A 89 -5.49 -1.89 3.01
C TRP A 89 -5.45 -1.81 4.54
N ASN A 90 -4.34 -2.25 5.10
CA ASN A 90 -4.00 -2.00 6.50
C ASN A 90 -2.52 -1.65 6.67
N ILE A 91 -2.23 -0.90 7.73
CA ILE A 91 -0.88 -0.54 8.16
C ILE A 91 -0.73 -0.99 9.61
N THR A 92 0.37 -1.68 9.90
CA THR A 92 0.87 -1.86 11.27
C THR A 92 2.18 -1.10 11.42
N GLY A 93 2.43 -0.59 12.63
CA GLY A 93 3.62 0.17 12.93
C GLY A 93 4.06 0.04 14.39
N PRO A 94 5.18 0.68 14.76
CA PRO A 94 5.67 0.71 16.13
C PRO A 94 4.60 1.14 17.14
N GLY A 95 4.71 0.64 18.37
CA GLY A 95 3.83 1.06 19.47
C GLY A 95 2.38 0.60 19.32
N ALA A 96 2.15 -0.57 18.71
CA ALA A 96 0.82 -1.13 18.45
C ALA A 96 -0.07 -0.28 17.52
N LEU A 97 0.53 0.65 16.76
CA LEU A 97 -0.17 1.40 15.74
C LEU A 97 -0.79 0.43 14.73
N ARG A 98 -2.10 0.55 14.54
CA ARG A 98 -2.81 -0.13 13.47
C ARG A 98 -3.78 0.84 12.80
N VAL A 99 -3.78 0.85 11.48
CA VAL A 99 -4.74 1.61 10.66
C VAL A 99 -5.34 0.66 9.64
N VAL A 100 -6.66 0.61 9.54
CA VAL A 100 -7.37 -0.25 8.60
C VAL A 100 -8.37 0.59 7.83
N CYS A 101 -8.38 0.46 6.50
CA CYS A 101 -9.48 0.92 5.67
C CYS A 101 -10.56 -0.14 5.65
N MET A 102 -11.66 0.12 6.34
CA MET A 102 -12.84 -0.72 6.35
C MET A 102 -13.56 -0.67 4.99
N PRO A 103 -14.44 -1.65 4.68
CA PRO A 103 -15.33 -1.56 3.53
C PRO A 103 -16.08 -0.23 3.51
N GLY A 104 -16.15 0.39 2.33
CA GLY A 104 -16.75 1.71 2.14
C GLY A 104 -15.86 2.90 2.51
N GLY A 105 -14.62 2.67 2.96
CA GLY A 105 -13.60 3.70 3.14
C GLY A 105 -13.49 4.32 4.53
N GLU A 106 -14.22 3.82 5.52
CA GLU A 106 -14.03 4.25 6.91
C GLU A 106 -12.65 3.82 7.43
N LEU A 107 -12.02 4.65 8.27
CA LEU A 107 -10.73 4.33 8.89
C LEU A 107 -10.90 3.90 10.35
N ALA A 108 -10.45 2.69 10.68
CA ALA A 108 -10.28 2.25 12.05
C ALA A 108 -8.82 2.41 12.49
N ILE A 109 -8.59 3.04 13.65
CA ILE A 109 -7.25 3.43 14.13
C ILE A 109 -7.06 2.98 15.59
N TRP A 110 -5.95 2.28 15.86
CA TRP A 110 -5.49 1.90 17.20
C TRP A 110 -4.09 2.44 17.47
N ARG A 111 -3.82 2.85 18.71
CA ARG A 111 -2.57 3.46 19.20
C ARG A 111 -2.36 3.16 20.67
#